data_AF-A0A2G6IP28-F1
#
_entry.id   AF-A0A2G6IP28-F1
#
_cell.length_a   1.000
_cell.length_b   1.000
_cell.length_c   1.000
_cell.angle_alpha   90.00
_cell.angle_beta   90.00
_cell.angle_gamma   90.00
#
_symmetry.space_group_name_H-M   'P 1'
#
loop_
_entity.id
_entity.type
_entity.pdbx_description
1 polymer ?
#
loop_
_entity_poly.entity_id
_entity_poly.type
_entity_poly.pdbx_seq_one_letter_code
_entity_poly.pdbx_strand_id
1 'polypeptide(L)'
;MSRALSALALALPLGRAVAFAVAFVLPATANDYGALFRDHAAQVQQPTPDTRVLELPGPVVVTEHRRNGTQTYTAADQTGLGAVACYYHVLVDAVVAAGLCDTLLTGEEQHLLDQRLLRVSGFIADNSYPPMPEQAMFDRLLQDIENKRQAWKTCPLSGTSGQDAMRIEFMRNLSRPAVGAALERALSKPRLPVMNPCL
;
A
#
# COMPACT_ATOMS: atom_id res chain seq x y z
N MET A 1 -11.85 -15.80 -79.52
CA MET A 1 -12.26 -14.65 -78.68
C MET A 1 -12.17 -15.08 -77.21
N SER A 2 -11.44 -14.30 -76.39
CA SER A 2 -11.45 -14.20 -74.90
C SER A 2 -11.14 -15.47 -74.05
N ARG A 3 -10.04 -15.53 -73.26
CA ARG A 3 -9.79 -14.99 -71.88
C ARG A 3 -10.88 -15.46 -70.88
N ALA A 4 -10.65 -15.99 -69.66
CA ALA A 4 -9.73 -15.74 -68.54
C ALA A 4 -9.84 -16.93 -67.52
N LEU A 5 -8.79 -17.45 -66.86
CA LEU A 5 -8.12 -17.04 -65.59
C LEU A 5 -8.94 -17.21 -64.27
N SER A 6 -8.31 -17.94 -63.34
CA SER A 6 -8.38 -17.84 -61.85
C SER A 6 -9.58 -18.47 -61.12
N ALA A 7 -9.52 -18.90 -59.85
CA ALA A 7 -8.53 -19.42 -58.89
C ALA A 7 -9.28 -19.51 -57.54
N LEU A 8 -8.90 -20.47 -56.68
CA LEU A 8 -9.03 -20.52 -55.21
C LEU A 8 -10.40 -20.26 -54.53
N ALA A 9 -10.79 -21.14 -53.61
CA ALA A 9 -10.55 -20.92 -52.16
C ALA A 9 -11.21 -22.04 -51.32
N LEU A 10 -10.39 -22.81 -50.61
CA LEU A 10 -10.79 -23.56 -49.42
C LEU A 10 -11.04 -22.55 -48.28
N ALA A 11 -12.19 -22.63 -47.63
CA ALA A 11 -12.46 -21.91 -46.39
C ALA A 11 -12.57 -22.93 -45.24
N LEU A 12 -11.54 -23.02 -44.39
CA LEU A 12 -11.63 -23.60 -43.06
C LEU A 12 -12.15 -22.53 -42.08
N PRO A 13 -13.13 -22.83 -41.21
CA PRO A 13 -13.48 -21.94 -40.12
C PRO A 13 -12.44 -22.05 -39.01
N LEU A 14 -11.63 -21.00 -38.86
CA LEU A 14 -10.82 -20.75 -37.67
C LEU A 14 -11.75 -20.53 -36.46
N GLY A 15 -11.91 -21.57 -35.66
CA GLY A 15 -12.49 -21.47 -34.32
C GLY A 15 -11.65 -20.53 -33.47
N ARG A 16 -12.28 -19.43 -33.04
CA ARG A 16 -11.70 -18.40 -32.18
C ARG A 16 -11.17 -19.02 -30.89
N ALA A 17 -9.85 -18.99 -30.73
CA ALA A 17 -9.20 -19.23 -29.47
C ALA A 17 -9.62 -18.16 -28.44
N VAL A 18 -9.92 -18.65 -27.25
CA VAL A 18 -10.29 -17.93 -26.04
C VAL A 18 -9.17 -16.99 -25.62
N ALA A 19 -9.50 -15.72 -25.36
CA ALA A 19 -8.63 -14.79 -24.64
C ALA A 19 -9.29 -14.45 -23.30
N PHE A 20 -8.98 -15.23 -22.25
CA PHE A 20 -9.16 -14.78 -20.88
C PHE A 20 -8.08 -13.74 -20.60
N ALA A 21 -8.42 -12.46 -20.70
CA ALA A 21 -7.60 -11.39 -20.15
C ALA A 21 -7.78 -11.40 -18.63
N VAL A 22 -6.96 -12.17 -17.92
CA VAL A 22 -6.79 -12.03 -16.48
C VAL A 22 -5.91 -10.80 -16.28
N ALA A 23 -6.54 -9.63 -16.10
CA ALA A 23 -5.85 -8.42 -15.67
C ALA A 23 -5.58 -8.52 -14.17
N PHE A 24 -4.49 -9.16 -13.77
CA PHE A 24 -3.92 -8.97 -12.45
C PHE A 24 -2.80 -7.93 -12.56
N VAL A 25 -3.15 -6.67 -12.31
CA VAL A 25 -2.17 -5.63 -11.96
C VAL A 25 -2.48 -5.21 -10.54
N LEU A 26 -1.80 -5.79 -9.56
CA LEU A 26 -1.67 -5.18 -8.25
C LEU A 26 -0.20 -5.31 -7.84
N PRO A 27 0.57 -4.25 -8.01
CA PRO A 27 1.21 -3.75 -6.80
C PRO A 27 1.37 -2.23 -6.84
N ALA A 28 0.57 -1.48 -6.10
CA ALA A 28 0.94 -0.12 -5.72
C ALA A 28 0.00 0.41 -4.63
N THR A 29 0.37 0.18 -3.37
CA THR A 29 -0.34 0.72 -2.20
C THR A 29 -1.81 0.30 -2.10
N ALA A 30 -2.49 0.57 -0.98
CA ALA A 30 -3.93 0.28 -0.89
C ALA A 30 -4.78 1.14 -1.86
N ASN A 31 -4.19 2.12 -2.54
CA ASN A 31 -4.91 3.14 -3.31
C ASN A 31 -4.64 3.01 -4.82
N ASP A 32 -5.70 2.84 -5.61
CA ASP A 32 -5.72 3.07 -7.06
C ASP A 32 -5.82 4.57 -7.35
N TYR A 33 -4.65 5.23 -7.38
CA TYR A 33 -4.59 6.65 -7.76
C TYR A 33 -5.08 6.93 -9.19
N GLY A 34 -5.01 5.94 -10.09
CA GLY A 34 -5.52 6.10 -11.45
C GLY A 34 -7.04 6.21 -11.48
N ALA A 35 -7.75 5.35 -10.74
CA ALA A 35 -9.19 5.48 -10.52
C ALA A 35 -9.51 6.80 -9.82
N LEU A 36 -8.80 7.13 -8.75
CA LEU A 36 -9.00 8.36 -8.00
C LEU A 36 -8.96 9.61 -8.89
N PHE A 37 -7.96 9.73 -9.77
CA PHE A 37 -7.85 10.87 -10.70
C PHE A 37 -8.93 10.88 -11.78
N ARG A 38 -9.46 9.72 -12.19
CA ARG A 38 -10.56 9.65 -13.16
C ARG A 38 -11.87 10.08 -12.51
N ASP A 39 -12.16 9.55 -11.34
CA ASP A 39 -13.42 9.75 -10.63
C ASP A 39 -13.52 11.18 -10.06
N HIS A 40 -12.38 11.80 -9.77
CA HIS A 40 -12.27 13.19 -9.31
C HIS A 40 -11.77 14.16 -10.40
N ALA A 41 -11.91 13.82 -11.69
CA ALA A 41 -11.32 14.59 -12.79
C ALA A 41 -11.65 16.10 -12.77
N ALA A 42 -12.85 16.48 -12.32
CA ALA A 42 -13.28 17.87 -12.20
C ALA A 42 -12.55 18.68 -11.12
N GLN A 43 -11.91 18.02 -10.15
CA GLN A 43 -11.16 18.62 -9.04
C GLN A 43 -9.65 18.66 -9.32
N VAL A 44 -9.20 18.01 -10.40
CA VAL A 44 -7.79 17.92 -10.72
C VAL A 44 -7.28 19.24 -11.29
N GLN A 45 -6.25 19.77 -10.65
CA GLN A 45 -5.51 20.94 -11.11
C GLN A 45 -4.32 20.50 -11.97
N GLN A 46 -3.98 21.25 -13.02
CA GLN A 46 -2.83 20.98 -13.88
C GLN A 46 -1.87 22.16 -13.88
N PRO A 47 -1.02 22.31 -12.84
CA PRO A 47 -0.10 23.44 -12.74
C PRO A 47 0.99 23.45 -13.82
N THR A 48 1.36 22.28 -14.36
CA THR A 48 2.30 22.17 -15.49
C THR A 48 1.83 21.09 -16.46
N PRO A 49 2.30 21.05 -17.72
CA PRO A 49 1.93 20.00 -18.67
C PRO A 49 2.14 18.57 -18.14
N ASP A 50 3.21 18.39 -17.35
CA ASP A 50 3.67 17.10 -16.83
C ASP A 50 3.22 16.80 -15.41
N THR A 51 2.45 17.69 -14.76
CA THR A 51 2.04 17.53 -13.36
C THR A 51 0.55 17.82 -13.19
N ARG A 52 -0.15 16.87 -12.59
CA ARG A 52 -1.55 17.02 -12.16
C ARG A 52 -1.63 16.83 -10.65
N VAL A 53 -2.43 17.65 -9.98
CA VAL A 53 -2.57 17.68 -8.53
C VAL A 53 -4.04 17.49 -8.18
N LEU A 54 -4.30 16.61 -7.23
CA LEU A 54 -5.62 16.38 -6.66
C LEU A 54 -5.53 16.59 -5.15
N GLU A 55 -6.27 17.58 -4.66
CA GLU A 55 -6.45 17.82 -3.23
C GLU A 55 -7.73 17.12 -2.78
N LEU A 56 -7.60 16.14 -1.88
CA LEU A 56 -8.71 15.38 -1.35
C LEU A 56 -9.21 15.96 -0.03
N PRO A 57 -10.48 15.70 0.34
CA PRO A 57 -10.94 15.85 1.72
C PRO A 57 -10.04 15.07 2.69
N GLY A 58 -9.67 15.65 3.83
CA GLY A 58 -8.83 14.97 4.82
C GLY A 58 -7.33 15.28 4.68
N PRO A 59 -6.98 16.56 4.54
CA PRO A 59 -5.91 17.16 3.73
C PRO A 59 -4.84 16.18 3.18
N VAL A 60 -5.24 15.33 2.25
CA VAL A 60 -4.30 14.52 1.46
C VAL A 60 -4.14 15.17 0.09
N VAL A 61 -2.90 15.36 -0.32
CA VAL A 61 -2.57 15.85 -1.67
C VAL A 61 -1.93 14.73 -2.45
N VAL A 62 -2.49 14.40 -3.62
CA VAL A 62 -1.95 13.43 -4.55
C VAL A 62 -1.44 14.16 -5.80
N THR A 63 -0.19 13.93 -6.14
CA THR A 63 0.45 14.50 -7.33
C THR A 63 0.76 13.38 -8.33
N GLU A 64 0.18 13.48 -9.51
CA GLU A 64 0.52 12.68 -10.69
C GLU A 64 1.63 13.39 -11.48
N HIS A 65 2.72 12.70 -11.73
CA HIS A 65 3.78 13.15 -12.64
C HIS A 65 3.82 12.30 -13.90
N ARG A 66 3.93 12.94 -15.06
CA ARG A 66 4.21 12.28 -16.34
C ARG A 66 5.58 12.74 -16.83
N ARG A 67 6.56 11.82 -16.87
CA ARG A 67 7.90 12.11 -17.42
C ARG A 67 8.34 10.98 -18.33
N ASN A 68 8.78 11.30 -19.54
CA ASN A 68 9.28 10.34 -20.53
C ASN A 68 8.30 9.17 -20.78
N GLY A 69 7.00 9.46 -20.86
CA GLY A 69 5.95 8.45 -21.02
C GLY A 69 5.67 7.59 -19.78
N THR A 70 6.39 7.81 -18.67
CA THR A 70 6.15 7.12 -17.40
C THR A 70 5.26 7.98 -16.52
N GLN A 71 4.20 7.36 -16.00
CA GLN A 71 3.27 7.98 -15.06
C GLN A 71 3.58 7.48 -13.64
N THR A 72 3.78 8.41 -12.70
CA THR A 72 4.01 8.11 -11.29
C THR A 72 3.10 8.94 -10.41
N TYR A 73 2.88 8.47 -9.19
CA TYR A 73 2.08 9.17 -8.19
C TYR A 73 2.88 9.35 -6.91
N THR A 74 2.72 10.51 -6.30
CA THR A 74 3.12 10.76 -4.93
C THR A 74 1.92 11.25 -4.16
N ALA A 75 1.84 10.89 -2.88
CA ALA A 75 0.77 11.35 -2.02
C ALA A 75 1.34 11.73 -0.65
N ALA A 76 0.81 12.80 -0.08
CA ALA A 76 1.24 13.35 1.20
C ALA A 76 0.05 13.69 2.08
N ASP A 77 0.16 13.32 3.35
CA ASP A 77 -0.77 13.68 4.41
C ASP A 77 -0.33 15.01 5.02
N GLN A 78 -1.18 16.03 4.91
CA GLN A 78 -0.96 17.37 5.45
C GLN A 78 -1.79 17.63 6.71
N THR A 79 -2.39 16.60 7.32
CA THR A 79 -3.18 16.76 8.56
C THR A 79 -2.32 17.13 9.78
N GLY A 80 -1.01 16.84 9.74
CA GLY A 80 -0.14 16.87 10.91
C GLY A 80 -0.42 15.72 11.91
N LEU A 81 -1.29 14.77 11.56
CA LEU A 81 -1.63 13.62 12.41
C LEU A 81 -0.79 12.37 12.11
N GLY A 82 0.03 12.40 11.05
CA GLY A 82 0.92 11.31 10.65
C GLY A 82 0.35 10.42 9.55
N ALA A 83 1.24 9.90 8.69
CA ALA A 83 0.90 9.12 7.52
C ALA A 83 0.59 7.66 7.89
N VAL A 84 -0.68 7.25 7.76
CA VAL A 84 -1.18 5.97 8.27
C VAL A 84 -0.55 4.76 7.57
N ALA A 85 -0.29 4.82 6.26
CA ALA A 85 0.33 3.69 5.57
C ALA A 85 1.79 3.51 5.99
N CYS A 86 2.53 4.60 6.25
CA CYS A 86 3.88 4.48 6.84
C CYS A 86 3.81 3.77 8.19
N TYR A 87 2.87 4.18 9.05
CA TYR A 87 2.69 3.58 10.35
C TYR A 87 2.36 2.08 10.29
N TYR A 88 1.50 1.69 9.34
CA TYR A 88 1.22 0.28 9.04
C TYR A 88 2.49 -0.52 8.74
N HIS A 89 3.35 -0.02 7.84
CA HIS A 89 4.58 -0.72 7.49
C HIS A 89 5.55 -0.85 8.67
N VAL A 90 5.64 0.18 9.51
CA VAL A 90 6.43 0.13 10.75
C VAL A 90 5.90 -0.95 11.70
N LEU A 91 4.57 -1.06 11.85
CA LEU A 91 3.97 -2.10 12.69
C LEU A 91 4.16 -3.51 12.11
N VAL A 92 4.04 -3.69 10.80
CA VAL A 92 4.34 -4.98 10.14
C VAL A 92 5.79 -5.39 10.42
N ASP A 93 6.74 -4.46 10.27
CA ASP A 93 8.15 -4.69 10.57
C ASP A 93 8.36 -5.08 12.04
N ALA A 94 7.66 -4.41 12.97
CA ALA A 94 7.75 -4.70 14.39
C ALA A 94 7.17 -6.08 14.76
N VAL A 95 6.00 -6.43 14.23
CA VAL A 95 5.35 -7.74 14.45
C VAL A 95 6.22 -8.87 13.90
N VAL A 96 6.78 -8.70 12.70
CA VAL A 96 7.66 -9.71 12.09
C VAL A 96 8.98 -9.82 12.87
N ALA A 97 9.52 -8.70 13.36
CA ALA A 97 10.73 -8.71 14.20
C ALA A 97 10.46 -9.49 15.49
N ALA A 98 9.33 -9.24 16.16
CA ALA A 98 8.94 -9.93 17.37
C ALA A 98 8.79 -11.44 17.17
N GLY A 99 8.26 -11.87 16.02
CA GLY A 99 8.13 -13.29 15.67
C GLY A 99 9.44 -13.99 15.29
N LEU A 100 10.48 -13.24 14.89
CA LEU A 100 11.78 -13.79 14.49
C LEU A 100 12.87 -13.65 15.57
N CYS A 101 12.74 -12.68 16.47
CA CYS A 101 13.71 -12.35 17.50
C CYS A 101 13.17 -12.74 18.88
N ASP A 102 13.63 -13.88 19.39
CA ASP A 102 13.34 -14.30 20.75
C ASP A 102 13.67 -13.17 21.73
N THR A 103 12.77 -12.92 22.69
CA THR A 103 12.92 -11.91 23.77
C THR A 103 12.94 -10.43 23.34
N LEU A 104 12.67 -10.12 22.06
CA LEU A 104 12.58 -8.72 21.61
C LEU A 104 11.51 -7.95 22.40
N LEU A 105 10.32 -8.54 22.48
CA LEU A 105 9.15 -8.03 23.18
C LEU A 105 8.64 -9.05 24.20
N THR A 106 8.02 -8.55 25.27
CA THR A 106 7.18 -9.37 26.14
C THR A 106 5.87 -9.75 25.44
N GLY A 107 5.17 -10.77 25.95
CA GLY A 107 3.89 -11.19 25.39
C GLY A 107 2.82 -10.08 25.43
N GLU A 108 2.85 -9.22 26.46
CA GLU A 108 1.96 -8.06 26.55
C GLU A 108 2.29 -7.01 25.47
N GLU A 109 3.56 -6.69 25.28
CA GLU A 109 4.00 -5.74 24.26
C GLU A 109 3.66 -6.22 22.85
N GLN A 110 3.86 -7.52 22.58
CA GLN A 110 3.47 -8.14 21.31
C GLN A 110 1.95 -8.07 21.08
N HIS A 111 1.15 -8.42 22.09
CA HIS A 111 -0.30 -8.33 21.98
C HIS A 111 -0.79 -6.91 21.66
N LEU A 112 -0.19 -5.90 22.29
CA LEU A 112 -0.49 -4.50 22.01
C LEU A 112 -0.10 -4.09 20.59
N LEU A 113 1.01 -4.59 20.04
CA LEU A 113 1.37 -4.34 18.65
C LEU A 113 0.39 -4.99 17.67
N ASP A 114 0.00 -6.23 17.91
CA ASP A 114 -0.95 -6.95 17.06
C ASP A 114 -2.30 -6.23 17.01
N GLN A 115 -2.80 -5.77 18.16
CA GLN A 115 -4.02 -4.96 18.24
C GLN A 115 -3.90 -3.66 17.43
N ARG A 116 -2.78 -2.95 17.54
CA ARG A 116 -2.55 -1.71 16.78
C ARG A 116 -2.45 -1.97 15.28
N LEU A 117 -1.80 -3.05 14.88
CA LEU A 117 -1.68 -3.44 13.47
C LEU A 117 -3.07 -3.71 12.88
N LEU A 118 -3.90 -4.51 13.55
CA LEU A 118 -5.27 -4.77 13.13
C LEU A 118 -6.11 -3.49 13.05
N ARG A 119 -5.96 -2.60 14.02
CA ARG A 119 -6.65 -1.30 14.06
C ARG A 119 -6.28 -0.42 12.86
N VAL A 120 -4.99 -0.34 12.54
CA VAL A 120 -4.49 0.40 11.37
C VAL A 120 -4.94 -0.26 10.07
N SER A 121 -4.92 -1.58 9.97
CA SER A 121 -5.42 -2.33 8.81
C SER A 121 -6.89 -2.03 8.55
N GLY A 122 -7.74 -2.01 9.58
CA GLY A 122 -9.15 -1.62 9.43
C GLY A 122 -9.31 -0.21 8.87
N PHE A 123 -8.56 0.75 9.39
CA PHE A 123 -8.57 2.12 8.84
C PHE A 123 -8.15 2.14 7.37
N ILE A 124 -7.09 1.41 6.99
CA ILE A 124 -6.63 1.33 5.60
C ILE A 124 -7.71 0.72 4.71
N ALA A 125 -8.40 -0.32 5.18
CA ALA A 125 -9.49 -0.93 4.44
C ALA A 125 -10.59 0.08 4.14
N ASP A 126 -11.08 0.76 5.18
CA ASP A 126 -12.20 1.70 5.08
C ASP A 126 -11.88 2.96 4.25
N ASN A 127 -10.62 3.39 4.25
CA ASN A 127 -10.21 4.68 3.69
C ASN A 127 -9.33 4.59 2.43
N SER A 128 -9.03 3.37 1.98
CA SER A 128 -8.38 3.16 0.70
C SER A 128 -9.27 3.58 -0.46
N TYR A 129 -8.69 3.71 -1.66
CA TYR A 129 -9.45 4.05 -2.85
C TYR A 129 -9.29 3.00 -3.96
N PRO A 130 -10.37 2.33 -4.39
CA PRO A 130 -11.65 2.24 -3.68
C PRO A 130 -11.49 1.59 -2.29
N PRO A 131 -12.47 1.74 -1.37
CA PRO A 131 -12.42 1.04 -0.09
C PRO A 131 -12.24 -0.46 -0.30
N MET A 132 -11.35 -1.05 0.48
CA MET A 132 -11.01 -2.46 0.41
C MET A 132 -11.95 -3.27 1.31
N PRO A 133 -12.52 -4.39 0.83
CA PRO A 133 -13.25 -5.31 1.69
C PRO A 133 -12.38 -5.81 2.85
N GLU A 134 -12.96 -5.96 4.04
CA GLU A 134 -12.23 -6.38 5.24
C GLU A 134 -11.42 -7.67 5.03
N GLN A 135 -12.02 -8.69 4.40
CA GLN A 135 -11.32 -9.94 4.10
C GLN A 135 -10.10 -9.74 3.19
N ALA A 136 -10.21 -8.87 2.18
CA ALA A 136 -9.09 -8.59 1.29
C ALA A 136 -7.94 -7.87 2.02
N MET A 137 -8.27 -7.00 3.00
CA MET A 137 -7.26 -6.38 3.85
C MET A 137 -6.62 -7.40 4.80
N PHE A 138 -7.40 -8.33 5.34
CA PHE A 138 -6.87 -9.40 6.18
C PHE A 138 -5.90 -10.30 5.39
N ASP A 139 -6.29 -10.74 4.20
CA ASP A 139 -5.43 -11.54 3.32
C ASP A 139 -4.15 -10.76 2.95
N ARG A 140 -4.29 -9.46 2.70
CA ARG A 140 -3.16 -8.56 2.43
C ARG A 140 -2.20 -8.46 3.61
N LEU A 141 -2.72 -8.29 4.83
CA LEU A 141 -1.94 -8.22 6.05
C LEU A 141 -1.11 -9.49 6.24
N LEU A 142 -1.74 -10.67 6.09
CA LEU A 142 -1.04 -11.96 6.17
C LEU A 142 0.06 -12.06 5.12
N GLN A 143 -0.22 -11.63 3.88
CA GLN A 143 0.77 -11.64 2.81
C GLN A 143 1.94 -10.68 3.08
N ASP A 144 1.68 -9.48 3.63
CA ASP A 144 2.73 -8.51 3.96
C ASP A 144 3.64 -9.03 5.10
N ILE A 145 3.06 -9.65 6.14
CA ILE A 145 3.79 -10.33 7.21
C ILE A 145 4.66 -11.45 6.64
N GLU A 146 4.08 -12.30 5.80
CA GLU A 146 4.80 -13.42 5.19
C GLU A 146 5.94 -12.96 4.29
N ASN A 147 5.67 -11.98 3.41
CA ASN A 147 6.69 -11.39 2.53
C ASN A 147 7.85 -10.82 3.34
N LYS A 148 7.56 -10.11 4.44
CA LYS A 148 8.59 -9.54 5.31
C LYS A 148 9.37 -10.62 6.04
N ARG A 149 8.69 -11.65 6.54
CA ARG A 149 9.32 -12.81 7.20
C ARG A 149 10.27 -13.54 6.25
N GLN A 150 9.87 -13.74 4.99
CA GLN A 150 10.72 -14.34 3.96
C GLN A 150 11.90 -13.45 3.56
N ALA A 151 11.72 -12.12 3.58
CA ALA A 151 12.79 -11.17 3.30
C ALA A 151 13.87 -11.18 4.39
N TRP A 152 13.49 -11.30 5.67
CA TRP A 152 14.43 -11.29 6.79
C TRP A 152 15.00 -12.67 7.11
N LYS A 153 14.20 -13.74 7.01
CA LYS A 153 14.51 -15.16 7.29
C LYS A 153 14.90 -15.49 8.73
N THR A 154 15.65 -14.62 9.38
CA THR A 154 16.13 -14.72 10.76
C THR A 154 15.92 -13.40 11.48
N CYS A 155 16.13 -13.39 12.80
CA CYS A 155 16.11 -12.15 13.58
C CYS A 155 17.04 -11.08 12.95
N PRO A 156 16.51 -9.90 12.54
CA PRO A 156 17.33 -8.83 11.95
C PRO A 156 18.10 -8.00 13.00
N LEU A 157 17.91 -8.30 14.30
CA LEU A 157 18.48 -7.55 15.42
C LEU A 157 19.38 -8.47 16.24
N SER A 158 20.70 -8.39 16.05
CA SER A 158 21.64 -9.24 16.79
C SER A 158 21.78 -8.83 18.26
N GLY A 159 21.41 -7.59 18.59
CA GLY A 159 21.56 -7.01 19.93
C GLY A 159 23.00 -6.63 20.29
N THR A 160 23.94 -6.79 19.36
CA THR A 160 25.39 -6.60 19.62
C THR A 160 25.91 -5.21 19.26
N SER A 161 25.15 -4.43 18.50
CA SER A 161 25.53 -3.08 18.07
C SER A 161 24.68 -2.00 18.73
N GLY A 162 25.24 -0.79 18.86
CA GLY A 162 24.47 0.37 19.34
C GLY A 162 23.28 0.71 18.44
N GLN A 163 23.36 0.41 17.13
CA GLN A 163 22.23 0.59 16.21
C GLN A 163 21.11 -0.43 16.47
N ASP A 164 21.48 -1.67 16.81
CA ASP A 164 20.50 -2.69 17.19
C ASP A 164 19.79 -2.32 18.48
N ALA A 165 20.53 -1.80 19.47
CA ALA A 165 19.94 -1.32 20.73
C ALA A 165 18.89 -0.20 20.48
N MET A 166 19.20 0.78 19.62
CA MET A 166 18.24 1.83 19.25
C MET A 166 17.01 1.27 18.52
N ARG A 167 17.20 0.30 17.62
CA ARG A 167 16.08 -0.34 16.91
C ARG A 167 15.21 -1.16 17.85
N ILE A 168 15.81 -1.92 18.77
CA ILE A 168 15.08 -2.68 19.79
C ILE A 168 14.24 -1.74 20.65
N GLU A 169 14.82 -0.65 21.13
CA GLU A 169 14.12 0.33 21.94
C GLU A 169 12.99 1.02 21.14
N PHE A 170 13.23 1.34 19.87
CA PHE A 170 12.18 1.84 18.98
C PHE A 170 11.01 0.85 18.86
N MET A 171 11.28 -0.44 18.62
CA MET A 171 10.23 -1.46 18.51
C MET A 171 9.46 -1.64 19.81
N ARG A 172 10.14 -1.61 20.96
CA ARG A 172 9.47 -1.60 22.28
C ARG A 172 8.63 -0.36 22.47
N ASN A 173 9.09 0.81 22.02
CA ASN A 173 8.33 2.04 22.15
C ASN A 173 7.02 2.03 21.37
N LEU A 174 6.94 1.30 20.25
CA LEU A 174 5.69 1.10 19.52
C LEU A 174 4.60 0.42 20.37
N SER A 175 4.98 -0.32 21.42
CA SER A 175 4.05 -0.98 22.34
C SER A 175 3.45 -0.02 23.39
N ARG A 176 4.02 1.17 23.61
CA ARG A 176 3.73 2.04 24.76
C ARG A 176 2.36 2.72 24.68
N PRO A 177 1.70 3.02 25.82
CA PRO A 177 0.40 3.70 25.84
C PRO A 177 0.38 5.05 25.10
N ALA A 178 1.44 5.85 25.23
CA ALA A 178 1.55 7.14 24.54
C ALA A 178 1.49 6.99 23.02
N VAL A 179 2.11 5.92 22.49
CA VAL A 179 2.07 5.60 21.06
C VAL A 179 0.67 5.13 20.64
N GLY A 180 -0.02 4.35 21.47
CA GLY A 180 -1.43 4.01 21.25
C GLY A 180 -2.33 5.26 21.18
N ALA A 181 -2.17 6.22 22.08
CA ALA A 181 -2.93 7.46 22.05
C ALA A 181 -2.61 8.33 20.82
N ALA A 182 -1.35 8.38 20.40
CA ALA A 182 -0.95 9.05 19.16
C ALA A 182 -1.57 8.36 17.94
N LEU A 183 -1.60 7.04 17.91
CA LEU A 183 -2.25 6.26 16.87
C LEU A 183 -3.75 6.55 16.79
N GLU A 184 -4.50 6.47 17.89
CA GLU A 184 -5.94 6.76 17.85
C GLU A 184 -6.23 8.19 17.38
N ARG A 185 -5.37 9.15 17.73
CA ARG A 185 -5.45 10.51 17.17
C ARG A 185 -5.20 10.49 15.66
N ALA A 186 -4.20 9.75 15.18
CA ALA A 186 -3.91 9.59 13.75
C ALA A 186 -5.07 8.95 12.99
N LEU A 187 -5.84 8.05 13.61
CA LEU A 187 -6.97 7.36 12.99
C LEU A 187 -8.31 8.08 13.14
N SER A 188 -8.35 9.17 13.93
CA SER A 188 -9.60 9.88 14.25
C SER A 188 -10.27 10.62 13.08
N LYS A 189 -9.56 10.82 11.96
CA LYS A 189 -10.06 11.51 10.77
C LYS A 189 -9.97 10.62 9.54
N PRO A 190 -11.11 10.25 8.93
CA PRO A 190 -11.14 9.53 7.65
C PRO A 190 -10.35 10.28 6.58
N ARG A 191 -9.40 9.58 5.92
CA ARG A 191 -8.57 10.10 4.82
C ARG A 191 -7.79 8.97 4.17
N LEU A 192 -7.36 9.21 2.93
CA LEU A 192 -6.56 8.25 2.17
C LEU A 192 -5.30 7.83 2.96
N PRO A 193 -5.04 6.53 3.15
CA PRO A 193 -3.84 6.07 3.82
C PRO A 193 -2.63 6.22 2.90
N VAL A 194 -1.73 7.15 3.24
CA VAL A 194 -0.53 7.45 2.43
C VAL A 194 0.75 7.20 3.20
N MET A 195 1.87 7.15 2.48
CA MET A 195 3.21 6.87 3.04
C MET A 195 3.93 8.12 3.55
N ASN A 196 3.62 9.31 3.03
CA ASN A 196 4.38 10.51 3.35
C ASN A 196 3.58 11.49 4.21
N PRO A 197 4.21 12.17 5.18
CA PRO A 197 5.60 11.97 5.62
C PRO A 197 5.77 10.64 6.38
N CYS A 198 6.89 9.94 6.13
CA CYS A 198 7.34 8.81 6.95
C CYS A 198 8.48 9.28 7.85
N LEU A 199 8.51 8.81 9.10
CA LEU A 199 9.44 9.23 10.15
C LEU A 199 10.91 9.18 9.73
#